data_AF-A0A8H7FUN0-F1
#
_entry.id   AF-A0A8H7FUN0-F1
#
_cell.length_a   1.000
_cell.length_b   1.000
_cell.length_c   1.000
_cell.angle_alpha   90.00
_cell.angle_beta   90.00
_cell.angle_gamma   90.00
#
_symmetry.space_group_name_H-M   'P 1'
#
loop_
_entity.id
_entity.type
_entity.pdbx_description
1 polymer ?
#
loop_
_entity_poly.entity_id
_entity_poly.type
_entity_poly.pdbx_seq_one_letter_code
_entity_poly.pdbx_strand_id
1 'polypeptide(L)'
;MPTLHNRGSFDRAIDGWKKYISPHTPEHIFDCPPWDPVRNYVCRQLLVMIKLLEGADPKQIAAASSQIVPLWPSIWTWLQVLYAEGKSYASIPKPPGSISGPVWANRVLFAFLHTEPRTPLSTMVAKTGGLKAMIATMWIDEGTDNSAATDCRGASILFQSNFPFAPPLLIPEILIKCGGQTDIATKILLWRIKENAKRAEPDLAALRFDNSLLIDQLELHHTGSKILRPAILSYRMFVMTMVDVLSLLLTVKESYPTKPITDLLAFQLDIIFRHFQTTGYECVVQLTRTTIFGLVVQLAQSNCGSDHRIVAASTRLLRTVLCRFGVYRSILLAMLHRIKESNMIDYKKTGPVNHGNCLAGPELRFLSHVVTGQLVQLIGYSVERGYFRCSSSDHSHITLGQPRKVFLFLDYAHEEDKITQNPVVPKVMDFEDFDTKATLRKSAPNIKFTKEWHAAWSRSVWPPSSFLGYVVPVFVYLPSEWEKPEAITALGGIYWDKRGNGQFQVHIRWIHRM
;
A
#
# COMPACT_ATOMS: atom_id res chain seq x y z
N MET A 1 41.65 13.16 -11.34
CA MET A 1 41.85 14.48 -10.72
C MET A 1 41.32 15.60 -11.64
N PRO A 2 40.07 16.08 -11.43
CA PRO A 2 39.52 17.24 -12.11
C PRO A 2 39.16 18.38 -11.12
N THR A 3 40.09 18.86 -10.29
CA THR A 3 39.76 19.74 -9.14
C THR A 3 40.10 21.23 -9.31
N LEU A 4 41.11 21.60 -10.12
CA LEU A 4 41.54 23.01 -10.23
C LEU A 4 40.77 23.80 -11.30
N HIS A 5 40.42 23.19 -12.42
CA HIS A 5 39.71 23.89 -13.51
C HIS A 5 38.24 24.22 -13.15
N ASN A 6 37.62 23.38 -12.31
CA ASN A 6 36.24 23.57 -11.89
C ASN A 6 36.09 24.75 -10.91
N ARG A 7 37.09 25.00 -10.05
CA ARG A 7 37.02 26.09 -9.06
C ARG A 7 36.95 27.47 -9.73
N GLY A 8 37.85 27.74 -10.67
CA GLY A 8 37.82 29.01 -11.43
C GLY A 8 36.58 29.17 -12.32
N SER A 9 35.91 28.08 -12.71
CA SER A 9 34.62 28.17 -13.40
C SER A 9 33.47 28.54 -12.47
N PHE A 10 33.49 28.02 -11.24
CA PHE A 10 32.47 28.29 -10.22
C PHE A 10 32.57 29.71 -9.67
N ASP A 11 33.76 30.17 -9.33
CA ASP A 11 33.96 31.53 -8.82
C ASP A 11 33.48 32.56 -9.87
N ARG A 12 33.80 32.32 -11.16
CA ARG A 12 33.25 33.11 -12.28
C ARG A 12 31.73 33.04 -12.39
N ALA A 13 31.11 31.92 -12.04
CA ALA A 13 29.65 31.79 -12.06
C ALA A 13 28.98 32.55 -10.92
N ILE A 14 29.56 32.50 -9.72
CA ILE A 14 29.13 33.28 -8.55
C ILE A 14 29.28 34.77 -8.84
N ASP A 15 30.43 35.21 -9.34
CA ASP A 15 30.68 36.61 -9.67
C ASP A 15 29.79 37.08 -10.83
N GLY A 16 29.61 36.23 -11.84
CA GLY A 16 28.69 36.49 -12.95
C GLY A 16 27.25 36.68 -12.47
N TRP A 17 26.80 35.83 -11.55
CA TRP A 17 25.47 35.97 -10.94
C TRP A 17 25.34 37.26 -10.15
N LYS A 18 26.30 37.56 -9.27
CA LYS A 18 26.31 38.78 -8.44
C LYS A 18 26.33 40.05 -9.28
N LYS A 19 27.11 40.08 -10.35
CA LYS A 19 27.32 41.29 -11.15
C LYS A 19 26.23 41.52 -12.19
N TYR A 20 25.72 40.46 -12.82
CA TYR A 20 24.87 40.61 -14.01
C TYR A 20 23.45 40.04 -13.87
N ILE A 21 23.17 39.17 -12.89
CA ILE A 21 21.85 38.57 -12.72
C ILE A 21 21.14 39.15 -11.49
N SER A 22 21.79 39.14 -10.33
CA SER A 22 21.21 39.59 -9.07
C SER A 22 20.69 41.04 -9.11
N PRO A 23 21.42 42.02 -9.67
CA PRO A 23 20.96 43.42 -9.72
C PRO A 23 19.78 43.64 -10.68
N HIS A 24 19.58 42.71 -11.62
CA HIS A 24 18.53 42.76 -12.64
C HIS A 24 17.50 41.65 -12.43
N THR A 25 17.45 41.06 -11.24
CA THR A 25 16.40 40.09 -10.91
C THR A 25 15.08 40.82 -10.82
N PRO A 26 14.05 40.36 -11.53
CA PRO A 26 12.77 41.05 -11.55
C PRO A 26 12.12 41.02 -10.16
N GLU A 27 11.36 42.06 -9.81
CA GLU A 27 10.57 42.07 -8.57
C GLU A 27 9.37 41.10 -8.63
N HIS A 28 8.92 40.78 -9.84
CA HIS A 28 7.76 39.93 -10.11
C HIS A 28 8.07 38.90 -11.19
N ILE A 29 7.31 37.80 -11.19
CA ILE A 29 7.37 36.82 -12.28
C ILE A 29 6.92 37.52 -13.56
N PHE A 30 7.75 37.45 -14.60
CA PHE A 30 7.44 38.00 -15.92
C PHE A 30 7.58 36.91 -16.99
N ASP A 31 6.92 37.12 -18.12
CA ASP A 31 7.05 36.22 -19.27
C ASP A 31 8.42 36.42 -19.93
N CYS A 32 9.38 35.58 -19.58
CA CYS A 32 10.70 35.54 -20.20
C CYS A 32 10.69 34.56 -21.38
N PRO A 33 10.76 35.01 -22.64
CA PRO A 33 10.67 34.11 -23.78
C PRO A 33 11.88 33.16 -23.84
N PRO A 34 11.74 31.94 -24.41
CA PRO A 34 12.82 30.95 -24.46
C PRO A 34 14.11 31.43 -25.15
N TRP A 35 14.00 32.40 -26.06
CA TRP A 35 15.12 33.00 -26.81
C TRP A 35 15.75 34.22 -26.12
N ASP A 36 15.28 34.59 -24.92
CA ASP A 36 15.86 35.70 -24.17
C ASP A 36 17.34 35.42 -23.82
N PRO A 37 18.29 36.32 -24.17
CA PRO A 37 19.70 36.13 -23.85
C PRO A 37 19.98 36.07 -22.34
N VAL A 38 19.21 36.80 -21.52
CA VAL A 38 19.33 36.79 -20.06
C VAL A 38 18.98 35.41 -19.52
N ARG A 39 17.90 34.80 -20.02
CA ARG A 39 17.52 33.42 -19.68
C ARG A 39 18.65 32.43 -19.94
N ASN A 40 19.23 32.47 -21.14
CA ASN A 40 20.34 31.57 -21.50
C ASN A 40 21.55 31.77 -20.60
N TYR A 41 21.84 33.02 -20.23
CA TYR A 41 22.89 33.34 -19.27
C TYR A 41 22.57 32.78 -17.87
N VAL A 42 21.35 32.96 -17.37
CA VAL A 42 20.86 32.39 -16.10
C VAL A 42 21.01 30.87 -16.08
N CYS A 43 20.47 30.17 -17.07
CA CYS A 43 20.58 28.71 -17.19
C CYS A 43 22.04 28.24 -17.20
N ARG A 44 22.92 28.97 -17.90
CA ARG A 44 24.36 28.66 -17.94
C ARG A 44 25.01 28.80 -16.57
N GLN A 45 24.71 29.86 -15.82
CA GLN A 45 25.26 30.03 -14.47
C GLN A 45 24.76 28.94 -13.51
N LEU A 46 23.46 28.63 -13.56
CA LEU A 46 22.87 27.55 -12.79
C LEU A 46 23.53 26.20 -13.11
N LEU A 47 23.78 25.91 -14.38
CA LEU A 47 24.46 24.67 -14.79
C LEU A 47 25.84 24.53 -14.17
N VAL A 48 26.63 25.60 -14.14
CA VAL A 48 27.97 25.57 -13.55
C VAL A 48 27.90 25.33 -12.04
N MET A 49 26.94 25.97 -11.36
CA MET A 49 26.72 25.76 -9.92
C MET A 49 26.29 24.31 -9.62
N ILE A 50 25.34 23.76 -10.39
CA ILE A 50 24.89 22.36 -10.26
C ILE A 50 26.05 21.39 -10.47
N LYS A 51 26.80 21.52 -11.57
CA LYS A 51 27.91 20.61 -11.89
C LYS A 51 28.98 20.59 -10.80
N LEU A 52 29.22 21.72 -10.14
CA LEU A 52 30.12 21.74 -8.99
C LEU A 52 29.52 20.96 -7.82
N LEU A 53 28.26 21.21 -7.46
CA LEU A 53 27.61 20.53 -6.34
C LEU A 53 27.52 19.00 -6.53
N GLU A 54 27.31 18.53 -7.77
CA GLU A 54 27.21 17.11 -8.08
C GLU A 54 28.58 16.38 -8.12
N GLY A 55 29.67 17.09 -8.43
CA GLY A 55 30.98 16.47 -8.69
C GLY A 55 32.07 16.76 -7.66
N ALA A 56 31.82 17.63 -6.69
CA ALA A 56 32.82 18.09 -5.73
C ALA A 56 32.87 17.23 -4.47
N ASP A 57 34.01 17.27 -3.76
CA ASP A 57 34.12 16.62 -2.45
C ASP A 57 33.25 17.36 -1.39
N PRO A 58 32.90 16.72 -0.25
CA PRO A 58 32.03 17.32 0.75
C PRO A 58 32.50 18.69 1.28
N LYS A 59 33.82 18.94 1.36
CA LYS A 59 34.35 20.23 1.84
C LYS A 59 34.14 21.33 0.78
N GLN A 60 34.36 21.00 -0.48
CA GLN A 60 34.09 21.89 -1.60
C GLN A 60 32.59 22.18 -1.74
N ILE A 61 31.73 21.17 -1.58
CA ILE A 61 30.27 21.35 -1.56
C ILE A 61 29.86 22.33 -0.45
N ALA A 62 30.38 22.16 0.77
CA ALA A 62 30.07 23.06 1.89
C ALA A 62 30.52 24.50 1.63
N ALA A 63 31.73 24.68 1.06
CA ALA A 63 32.24 25.99 0.69
C ALA A 63 31.41 26.65 -0.43
N ALA A 64 31.09 25.89 -1.49
CA ALA A 64 30.27 26.34 -2.61
C ALA A 64 28.86 26.71 -2.16
N SER A 65 28.22 25.84 -1.38
CA SER A 65 26.91 26.10 -0.75
C SER A 65 26.93 27.44 -0.02
N SER A 66 27.95 27.69 0.80
CA SER A 66 28.04 28.94 1.59
C SER A 66 28.13 30.19 0.72
N GLN A 67 28.75 30.08 -0.46
CA GLN A 67 28.83 31.18 -1.43
C GLN A 67 27.53 31.38 -2.23
N ILE A 68 26.76 30.31 -2.45
CA ILE A 68 25.46 30.37 -3.15
C ILE A 68 24.36 30.91 -2.24
N VAL A 69 24.45 30.68 -0.92
CA VAL A 69 23.40 31.09 0.04
C VAL A 69 22.94 32.55 -0.12
N PRO A 70 23.85 33.56 -0.20
CA PRO A 70 23.44 34.95 -0.39
C PRO A 70 22.73 35.24 -1.72
N LEU A 71 22.92 34.38 -2.73
CA LEU A 71 22.34 34.54 -4.07
C LEU A 71 20.94 33.91 -4.19
N TRP A 72 20.55 33.10 -3.23
CA TRP A 72 19.35 32.29 -3.31
C TRP A 72 18.05 33.07 -3.54
N PRO A 73 17.79 34.24 -2.93
CA PRO A 73 16.57 35.00 -3.23
C PRO A 73 16.44 35.32 -4.73
N SER A 74 17.55 35.69 -5.36
CA SER A 74 17.61 35.94 -6.81
C SER A 74 17.46 34.64 -7.60
N ILE A 75 18.17 33.57 -7.23
CA ILE A 75 18.05 32.25 -7.86
C ILE A 75 16.60 31.76 -7.82
N TRP A 76 15.97 31.81 -6.65
CA TRP A 76 14.61 31.36 -6.44
C TRP A 76 13.61 32.08 -7.36
N THR A 77 13.71 33.40 -7.45
CA THR A 77 12.88 34.20 -8.36
C THR A 77 13.05 33.75 -9.81
N TRP A 78 14.30 33.53 -10.25
CA TRP A 78 14.57 32.99 -11.59
C TRP A 78 14.05 31.57 -11.79
N LEU A 79 14.06 30.70 -10.78
CA LEU A 79 13.45 29.37 -10.89
C LEU A 79 11.94 29.46 -11.08
N GLN A 80 11.28 30.42 -10.43
CA GLN A 80 9.85 30.67 -10.63
C GLN A 80 9.56 31.18 -12.05
N VAL A 81 10.37 32.10 -12.57
CA VAL A 81 10.28 32.59 -13.96
C VAL A 81 10.47 31.45 -14.96
N LEU A 82 11.53 30.66 -14.83
CA LEU A 82 11.81 29.51 -15.70
C LEU A 82 10.68 28.47 -15.65
N TYR A 83 10.12 28.22 -14.47
CA TYR A 83 9.00 27.30 -14.34
C TYR A 83 7.72 27.82 -15.00
N ALA A 84 7.41 29.12 -14.81
CA ALA A 84 6.25 29.77 -15.43
C ALA A 84 6.35 29.80 -16.97
N GLU A 85 7.52 30.12 -17.52
CA GLU A 85 7.81 30.11 -18.96
C GLU A 85 7.43 28.77 -19.60
N GLY A 86 7.80 27.65 -18.95
CA GLY A 86 7.50 26.32 -19.47
C GLY A 86 6.02 26.08 -19.73
N LYS A 87 5.14 26.76 -18.98
CA LYS A 87 3.69 26.71 -19.17
C LYS A 87 3.24 27.65 -20.29
N SER A 88 3.74 28.89 -20.30
CA SER A 88 3.37 29.90 -21.30
C SER A 88 3.76 29.50 -22.73
N TYR A 89 4.86 28.76 -22.90
CA TYR A 89 5.42 28.41 -24.21
C TYR A 89 5.42 26.91 -24.52
N ALA A 90 4.55 26.13 -23.88
CA ALA A 90 4.47 24.68 -24.08
C ALA A 90 4.17 24.28 -25.54
N SER A 91 3.45 25.12 -26.29
CA SER A 91 3.06 24.88 -27.69
C SER A 91 4.13 25.26 -28.72
N ILE A 92 5.20 25.95 -28.33
CA ILE A 92 6.23 26.40 -29.27
C ILE A 92 7.24 25.27 -29.50
N PRO A 93 7.53 24.89 -30.76
CA PRO A 93 8.57 23.92 -31.07
C PRO A 93 9.91 24.36 -30.48
N LYS A 94 10.50 23.50 -29.66
CA LYS A 94 11.80 23.77 -29.03
C LYS A 94 12.93 23.43 -30.00
N PRO A 95 14.02 24.22 -30.02
CA PRO A 95 15.23 23.83 -30.72
C PRO A 95 15.73 22.47 -30.20
N PRO A 96 16.28 21.60 -31.07
CA PRO A 96 16.86 20.34 -30.63
C PRO A 96 17.94 20.59 -29.57
N GLY A 97 17.84 19.90 -28.43
CA GLY A 97 18.76 20.04 -27.30
C GLY A 97 18.43 21.16 -26.30
N SER A 98 17.38 21.96 -26.53
CA SER A 98 16.94 22.97 -25.57
C SER A 98 16.26 22.32 -24.36
N ILE A 99 16.81 22.56 -23.17
CA ILE A 99 16.21 22.15 -21.90
C ILE A 99 15.08 23.12 -21.55
N SER A 100 13.90 22.60 -21.22
CA SER A 100 12.76 23.43 -20.82
C SER A 100 12.98 24.07 -19.45
N GLY A 101 12.35 25.23 -19.21
CA GLY A 101 12.46 25.92 -17.93
C GLY A 101 12.04 25.10 -16.70
N PRO A 102 10.95 24.30 -16.74
CA PRO A 102 10.58 23.39 -15.65
C PRO A 102 11.65 22.35 -15.33
N VAL A 103 12.35 21.85 -16.36
CA VAL A 103 13.44 20.87 -16.19
C VAL A 103 14.64 21.53 -15.50
N TRP A 104 14.96 22.77 -15.86
CA TRP A 104 15.98 23.55 -15.15
C TRP A 104 15.61 23.76 -13.69
N ALA A 105 14.38 24.21 -13.43
CA ALA A 105 13.90 24.42 -12.08
C ALA A 105 13.99 23.13 -11.25
N ASN A 106 13.55 22.00 -11.81
CA ASN A 106 13.66 20.70 -11.16
C ASN A 106 15.12 20.29 -10.89
N ARG A 107 16.02 20.43 -11.87
CA ARG A 107 17.44 20.07 -11.71
C ARG A 107 18.15 20.91 -10.65
N VAL A 108 17.90 22.23 -10.64
CA VAL A 108 18.48 23.14 -9.63
C VAL A 108 17.96 22.78 -8.24
N LEU A 109 16.64 22.62 -8.09
CA LEU A 109 16.05 22.25 -6.81
C LEU A 109 16.57 20.90 -6.33
N PHE A 110 16.67 19.91 -7.21
CA PHE A 110 17.27 18.62 -6.91
C PHE A 110 18.70 18.80 -6.39
N ALA A 111 19.59 19.44 -7.15
CA ALA A 111 20.99 19.59 -6.75
C ALA A 111 21.18 20.42 -5.47
N PHE A 112 20.35 21.44 -5.25
CA PHE A 112 20.52 22.36 -4.12
C PHE A 112 19.92 21.79 -2.83
N LEU A 113 18.87 20.99 -2.94
CA LEU A 113 18.30 20.27 -1.81
C LEU A 113 19.06 18.96 -1.51
N HIS A 114 19.61 18.32 -2.55
CA HIS A 114 20.29 17.03 -2.46
C HIS A 114 21.81 17.17 -2.34
N THR A 115 22.24 17.67 -1.19
CA THR A 115 23.66 17.63 -0.79
C THR A 115 23.78 16.83 0.51
N GLU A 116 24.57 15.77 0.50
CA GLU A 116 24.95 15.01 1.70
C GLU A 116 26.44 15.21 2.02
N PRO A 117 26.81 15.65 3.24
CA PRO A 117 25.93 16.03 4.36
C PRO A 117 25.10 17.29 4.08
N ARG A 118 24.01 17.49 4.83
CA ARG A 118 23.14 18.68 4.69
C ARG A 118 23.98 19.96 4.80
N THR A 119 23.83 20.83 3.80
CA THR A 119 24.53 22.10 3.69
C THR A 119 23.67 23.29 4.15
N PRO A 120 24.26 24.47 4.43
CA PRO A 120 23.51 25.70 4.66
C PRO A 120 22.52 26.03 3.53
N LEU A 121 22.92 25.80 2.27
CA LEU A 121 22.07 25.99 1.09
C LEU A 121 20.86 25.07 1.15
N SER A 122 21.05 23.76 1.31
CA SER A 122 19.94 22.81 1.37
C SER A 122 18.92 23.15 2.47
N THR A 123 19.41 23.62 3.63
CA THR A 123 18.55 24.06 4.75
C THR A 123 17.75 25.31 4.40
N MET A 124 18.36 26.30 3.74
CA MET A 124 17.68 27.52 3.32
C MET A 124 16.66 27.24 2.21
N VAL A 125 17.02 26.45 1.20
CA VAL A 125 16.09 26.06 0.13
C VAL A 125 14.88 25.36 0.75
N ALA A 126 15.08 24.38 1.63
CA ALA A 126 13.98 23.68 2.31
C ALA A 126 13.06 24.59 3.14
N LYS A 127 13.55 25.74 3.63
CA LYS A 127 12.75 26.73 4.39
C LYS A 127 12.10 27.80 3.50
N THR A 128 12.34 27.76 2.19
CA THR A 128 11.88 28.81 1.27
C THR A 128 10.36 28.77 1.11
N GLY A 129 9.72 29.92 1.33
CA GLY A 129 8.27 30.07 1.12
C GLY A 129 7.88 29.77 -0.32
N GLY A 130 6.80 29.02 -0.52
CA GLY A 130 6.31 28.63 -1.84
C GLY A 130 7.04 27.45 -2.49
N LEU A 131 8.17 26.98 -1.96
CA LEU A 131 8.88 25.83 -2.51
C LEU A 131 8.01 24.57 -2.60
N LYS A 132 7.34 24.21 -1.50
CA LYS A 132 6.47 23.02 -1.48
C LYS A 132 5.32 23.15 -2.48
N ALA A 133 4.72 24.34 -2.58
CA ALA A 133 3.65 24.60 -3.54
C ALA A 133 4.14 24.47 -5.00
N MET A 134 5.36 24.91 -5.31
CA MET A 134 5.97 24.72 -6.62
C MET A 134 6.26 23.24 -6.92
N ILE A 135 6.83 22.50 -5.97
CA ILE A 135 7.07 21.06 -6.13
C ILE A 135 5.75 20.29 -6.30
N ALA A 136 4.71 20.64 -5.53
CA ALA A 136 3.37 20.06 -5.69
C ALA A 136 2.78 20.37 -7.07
N THR A 137 2.99 21.58 -7.58
CA THR A 137 2.53 21.96 -8.94
C THR A 137 3.30 21.18 -10.02
N MET A 138 4.62 21.04 -9.89
CA MET A 138 5.43 20.20 -10.80
C MET A 138 4.94 18.76 -10.80
N TRP A 139 4.66 18.22 -9.61
CA TRP A 139 4.12 16.88 -9.46
C TRP A 139 2.73 16.75 -10.11
N ILE A 140 1.87 17.76 -10.03
CA ILE A 140 0.56 17.74 -10.72
C ILE A 140 0.72 17.83 -12.24
N ASP A 141 1.57 18.73 -12.73
CA ASP A 141 1.78 18.96 -14.16
C ASP A 141 2.28 17.70 -14.86
N GLU A 142 3.27 17.03 -14.28
CA GLU A 142 3.79 15.73 -14.76
C GLU A 142 2.72 14.63 -14.85
N GLY A 143 1.67 14.72 -14.02
CA GLY A 143 0.57 13.78 -14.00
C GLY A 143 -0.64 14.18 -14.82
N THR A 144 -0.64 15.37 -15.41
CA THR A 144 -1.76 15.89 -16.21
C THR A 144 -1.36 16.10 -17.67
N ASP A 145 -0.08 16.34 -17.95
CA ASP A 145 0.45 16.56 -19.29
C ASP A 145 1.50 15.51 -19.66
N ASN A 146 1.11 14.58 -20.54
CA ASN A 146 1.98 13.53 -21.07
C ASN A 146 3.21 14.08 -21.81
N SER A 147 3.14 15.30 -22.35
CA SER A 147 4.25 15.96 -23.04
C SER A 147 5.22 16.65 -22.07
N ALA A 148 4.73 17.15 -20.93
CA ALA A 148 5.57 17.67 -19.85
C ALA A 148 6.30 16.56 -19.08
N ALA A 149 5.70 15.36 -19.09
CA ALA A 149 6.17 14.22 -18.33
C ALA A 149 7.57 13.74 -18.78
N THR A 150 7.97 13.92 -20.05
CA THR A 150 9.21 13.32 -20.59
C THR A 150 10.49 13.87 -19.95
N ASP A 151 10.51 15.12 -19.50
CA ASP A 151 11.75 15.75 -19.01
C ASP A 151 11.68 16.25 -17.56
N CYS A 152 10.49 16.57 -17.04
CA CYS A 152 10.34 17.04 -15.66
C CYS A 152 10.25 15.85 -14.70
N ARG A 153 11.15 15.81 -13.70
CA ARG A 153 11.28 14.72 -12.71
C ARG A 153 11.01 15.22 -11.29
N GLY A 154 9.95 15.98 -11.06
CA GLY A 154 9.52 16.52 -9.77
C GLY A 154 9.39 15.47 -8.69
N ALA A 155 8.96 14.26 -9.02
CA ALA A 155 8.96 13.14 -8.07
C ALA A 155 10.37 12.69 -7.64
N SER A 156 11.42 12.93 -8.44
CA SER A 156 12.79 12.62 -8.05
C SER A 156 13.31 13.49 -6.90
N ILE A 157 12.82 14.74 -6.78
CA ILE A 157 13.12 15.63 -5.64
C ILE A 157 12.60 15.02 -4.33
N LEU A 158 11.53 14.21 -4.39
CA LEU A 158 10.83 13.70 -3.22
C LEU A 158 11.33 12.33 -2.73
N PHE A 159 12.21 11.67 -3.49
CA PHE A 159 12.50 10.25 -3.31
C PHE A 159 13.57 9.91 -2.27
N GLN A 160 14.24 10.88 -1.64
CA GLN A 160 15.43 10.58 -0.84
C GLN A 160 15.19 10.62 0.67
N SER A 161 15.64 9.57 1.35
CA SER A 161 15.39 9.24 2.77
C SER A 161 15.80 10.32 3.77
N ASN A 162 16.57 11.32 3.34
CA ASN A 162 17.05 12.42 4.17
C ASN A 162 16.33 13.75 3.88
N PHE A 163 15.23 13.73 3.13
CA PHE A 163 14.50 14.95 2.78
C PHE A 163 13.58 15.43 3.91
N PRO A 164 13.48 16.76 4.14
CA PRO A 164 12.50 17.33 5.07
C PRO A 164 11.05 17.26 4.55
N PHE A 165 10.82 16.77 3.32
CA PHE A 165 9.49 16.62 2.72
C PHE A 165 9.17 15.15 2.43
N ALA A 166 9.15 14.32 3.49
CA ALA A 166 8.58 12.98 3.39
C ALA A 166 7.19 13.05 2.72
N PRO A 167 6.78 12.01 1.95
CA PRO A 167 5.53 12.02 1.19
C PRO A 167 4.31 12.61 1.94
N PRO A 168 4.09 12.30 3.25
CA PRO A 168 2.98 12.87 4.01
C PRO A 168 2.95 14.40 4.10
N LEU A 169 4.10 15.07 3.99
CA LEU A 169 4.22 16.53 4.13
C LEU A 169 3.91 17.29 2.84
N LEU A 170 3.90 16.63 1.68
CA LEU A 170 3.55 17.25 0.40
C LEU A 170 2.07 17.05 0.03
N ILE A 171 1.43 15.99 0.53
CA ILE A 171 0.01 15.71 0.27
C ILE A 171 -0.89 16.94 0.53
N PRO A 172 -0.74 17.72 1.62
CA PRO A 172 -1.57 18.90 1.83
C PRO A 172 -1.45 19.94 0.70
N GLU A 173 -0.25 20.17 0.19
CA GLU A 173 0.01 21.12 -0.90
C GLU A 173 -0.56 20.62 -2.23
N ILE A 174 -0.43 19.32 -2.50
CA ILE A 174 -1.07 18.68 -3.67
C ILE A 174 -2.59 18.85 -3.58
N LEU A 175 -3.18 18.59 -2.42
CA LEU A 175 -4.63 18.72 -2.23
C LEU A 175 -5.08 20.17 -2.40
N ILE A 176 -4.37 21.14 -1.83
CA ILE A 176 -4.67 22.57 -2.03
C ILE A 176 -4.70 22.91 -3.53
N LYS A 177 -3.71 22.43 -4.30
CA LYS A 177 -3.66 22.64 -5.75
C LYS A 177 -4.73 21.88 -6.53
N CYS A 178 -5.21 20.75 -6.00
CA CYS A 178 -6.37 20.02 -6.51
C CYS A 178 -7.72 20.55 -5.98
N GLY A 179 -7.77 21.75 -5.39
CA GLY A 179 -9.01 22.35 -4.86
C GLY A 179 -9.61 21.59 -3.68
N GLY A 180 -8.77 20.91 -2.89
CA GLY A 180 -9.17 20.04 -1.77
C GLY A 180 -9.71 18.67 -2.18
N GLN A 181 -9.75 18.34 -3.48
CA GLN A 181 -10.37 17.12 -3.98
C GLN A 181 -9.40 15.94 -4.00
N THR A 182 -9.61 14.99 -3.08
CA THR A 182 -8.80 13.76 -2.98
C THR A 182 -8.93 12.87 -4.22
N ASP A 183 -10.10 12.81 -4.86
CA ASP A 183 -10.32 12.03 -6.08
C ASP A 183 -9.47 12.52 -7.26
N ILE A 184 -9.31 13.84 -7.41
CA ILE A 184 -8.48 14.43 -8.46
C ILE A 184 -7.01 14.08 -8.20
N ALA A 185 -6.53 14.28 -6.97
CA ALA A 185 -5.16 13.94 -6.60
C ALA A 185 -4.85 12.45 -6.79
N THR A 186 -5.76 11.56 -6.42
CA THR A 186 -5.63 10.11 -6.63
C THR A 186 -5.61 9.76 -8.12
N LYS A 187 -6.48 10.35 -8.95
CA LYS A 187 -6.45 10.13 -10.41
C LYS A 187 -5.11 10.55 -11.02
N ILE A 188 -4.59 11.72 -10.63
CA ILE A 188 -3.27 12.21 -11.07
C ILE A 188 -2.18 11.24 -10.65
N LEU A 189 -2.16 10.79 -9.39
CA LEU A 189 -1.18 9.81 -8.89
C LEU A 189 -1.18 8.51 -9.72
N LEU A 190 -2.36 7.94 -9.97
CA LEU A 190 -2.48 6.72 -10.75
C LEU A 190 -2.09 6.91 -12.21
N TRP A 191 -2.44 8.06 -12.79
CA TRP A 191 -2.04 8.42 -14.14
C TRP A 191 -0.53 8.55 -14.25
N ARG A 192 0.12 9.27 -13.33
CA ARG A 192 1.59 9.38 -13.26
C ARG A 192 2.28 8.03 -13.26
N ILE A 193 1.85 7.13 -12.38
CA ILE A 193 2.44 5.79 -12.26
C ILE A 193 2.30 5.04 -13.60
N LYS A 194 1.10 5.06 -14.19
CA LYS A 194 0.82 4.38 -15.46
C LYS A 194 1.63 4.95 -16.62
N GLU A 195 1.60 6.26 -16.82
CA GLU A 195 2.30 6.91 -17.93
C GLU A 195 3.82 6.83 -17.79
N ASN A 196 4.36 6.88 -16.57
CA ASN A 196 5.78 6.66 -16.35
C ASN A 196 6.19 5.21 -16.68
N ALA A 197 5.38 4.22 -16.28
CA ALA A 197 5.63 2.81 -16.61
C ALA A 197 5.54 2.50 -18.13
N LYS A 198 4.78 3.30 -18.91
CA LYS A 198 4.68 3.14 -20.37
C LYS A 198 5.91 3.61 -21.15
N ARG A 199 6.80 4.38 -20.53
CA ARG A 199 7.97 4.96 -21.23
C ARG A 199 8.94 3.87 -21.64
N ALA A 200 9.66 4.12 -22.75
CA ALA A 200 10.78 3.28 -23.15
C ALA A 200 11.88 3.21 -22.06
N GLU A 201 12.11 4.34 -21.39
CA GLU A 201 12.99 4.45 -20.21
C GLU A 201 12.21 5.07 -19.04
N PRO A 202 11.56 4.24 -18.20
CA PRO A 202 10.82 4.74 -17.04
C PRO A 202 11.74 5.42 -16.03
N ASP A 203 11.25 6.51 -15.42
CA ASP A 203 11.90 7.09 -14.24
C ASP A 203 11.60 6.21 -13.02
N LEU A 204 12.53 5.28 -12.75
CA LEU A 204 12.41 4.31 -11.66
C LEU A 204 12.37 4.97 -10.27
N ALA A 205 13.01 6.13 -10.09
CA ALA A 205 12.99 6.85 -8.82
C ALA A 205 11.61 7.48 -8.58
N ALA A 206 11.05 8.13 -9.60
CA ALA A 206 9.69 8.67 -9.54
C ALA A 206 8.65 7.57 -9.30
N LEU A 207 8.73 6.44 -10.02
CA LEU A 207 7.86 5.29 -9.79
C LEU A 207 7.98 4.78 -8.35
N ARG A 208 9.19 4.71 -7.83
CA ARG A 208 9.40 4.21 -6.47
C ARG A 208 8.76 5.15 -5.44
N PHE A 209 8.88 6.46 -5.63
CA PHE A 209 8.21 7.47 -4.79
C PHE A 209 6.68 7.33 -4.84
N ASP A 210 6.09 7.35 -6.04
CA ASP A 210 4.63 7.33 -6.21
C ASP A 210 4.04 6.00 -5.67
N ASN A 211 4.76 4.88 -5.83
CA ASN A 211 4.36 3.59 -5.25
C ASN A 211 4.51 3.53 -3.73
N SER A 212 5.58 4.09 -3.17
CA SER A 212 5.73 4.20 -1.71
C SER A 212 4.61 5.04 -1.11
N LEU A 213 4.21 6.14 -1.76
CA LEU A 213 3.05 6.93 -1.36
C LEU A 213 1.77 6.08 -1.37
N LEU A 214 1.51 5.26 -2.41
CA LEU A 214 0.35 4.36 -2.44
C LEU A 214 0.39 3.32 -1.31
N ILE A 215 1.55 2.68 -1.08
CA ILE A 215 1.74 1.71 -0.01
C ILE A 215 1.42 2.33 1.34
N ASP A 216 1.96 3.54 1.59
CA ASP A 216 1.68 4.30 2.79
C ASP A 216 0.17 4.54 2.91
N GLN A 217 -0.50 5.06 1.87
CA GLN A 217 -1.94 5.33 1.94
C GLN A 217 -2.80 4.08 2.13
N LEU A 218 -2.34 2.90 1.71
CA LEU A 218 -3.05 1.63 1.83
C LEU A 218 -2.72 0.83 3.11
N GLU A 219 -1.75 1.27 3.91
CA GLU A 219 -1.35 0.57 5.11
C GLU A 219 -2.40 0.61 6.22
N LEU A 220 -2.72 -0.56 6.79
CA LEU A 220 -3.77 -0.73 7.79
C LEU A 220 -3.39 -0.21 9.17
N HIS A 221 -2.13 -0.37 9.58
CA HIS A 221 -1.70 -0.21 10.97
C HIS A 221 -0.81 1.01 11.25
N HIS A 222 -0.52 1.82 10.23
CA HIS A 222 0.40 2.95 10.39
C HIS A 222 -0.32 4.24 10.78
N THR A 223 0.17 4.89 11.83
CA THR A 223 -0.26 6.18 12.39
C THR A 223 -0.13 7.42 11.48
N GLY A 224 0.41 7.27 10.26
CA GLY A 224 0.56 8.39 9.32
C GLY A 224 -0.77 8.85 8.71
N SER A 225 -0.80 10.07 8.19
CA SER A 225 -1.96 10.64 7.49
C SER A 225 -2.37 9.80 6.26
N LYS A 226 -3.63 9.34 6.22
CA LYS A 226 -4.19 8.50 5.13
C LYS A 226 -5.25 9.24 4.30
N ILE A 227 -5.04 10.53 4.02
CA ILE A 227 -6.05 11.41 3.41
C ILE A 227 -6.51 10.92 2.03
N LEU A 228 -5.63 10.30 1.24
CA LEU A 228 -5.97 9.81 -0.11
C LEU A 228 -6.64 8.43 -0.07
N ARG A 229 -6.61 7.72 1.07
CA ARG A 229 -7.07 6.33 1.18
C ARG A 229 -8.53 6.15 0.75
N PRO A 230 -9.52 6.97 1.18
CA PRO A 230 -10.90 6.78 0.76
C PRO A 230 -11.07 6.87 -0.77
N ALA A 231 -10.42 7.87 -1.40
CA ALA A 231 -10.43 8.06 -2.85
C ALA A 231 -9.74 6.91 -3.61
N ILE A 232 -8.64 6.37 -3.07
CA ILE A 232 -7.96 5.21 -3.64
C ILE A 232 -8.86 3.97 -3.59
N LEU A 233 -9.54 3.75 -2.46
CA LEU A 233 -10.41 2.58 -2.26
C LEU A 233 -11.69 2.66 -3.09
N SER A 234 -12.23 3.86 -3.32
CA SER A 234 -13.44 4.07 -4.14
C SER A 234 -13.15 4.07 -5.65
N TYR A 235 -11.87 4.14 -6.06
CA TYR A 235 -11.53 4.20 -7.47
C TYR A 235 -11.69 2.84 -8.16
N ARG A 236 -12.82 2.68 -8.89
CA ARG A 236 -13.22 1.44 -9.58
C ARG A 236 -12.15 0.83 -10.50
N MET A 237 -11.29 1.66 -11.10
CA MET A 237 -10.26 1.20 -12.04
C MET A 237 -8.90 0.94 -11.37
N PHE A 238 -8.81 1.04 -10.04
CA PHE A 238 -7.54 0.95 -9.31
C PHE A 238 -6.79 -0.35 -9.59
N VAL A 239 -7.44 -1.49 -9.35
CA VAL A 239 -6.82 -2.82 -9.50
C VAL A 239 -6.39 -3.06 -10.94
N MET A 240 -7.24 -2.74 -11.91
CA MET A 240 -6.91 -2.86 -13.34
C MET A 240 -5.70 -1.99 -13.69
N THR A 241 -5.63 -0.76 -13.19
CA THR A 241 -4.49 0.14 -13.40
C THR A 241 -3.20 -0.43 -12.82
N MET A 242 -3.22 -0.99 -11.61
CA MET A 242 -2.03 -1.59 -11.00
C MET A 242 -1.59 -2.87 -11.73
N VAL A 243 -2.53 -3.67 -12.25
CA VAL A 243 -2.19 -4.84 -13.08
C VAL A 243 -1.59 -4.41 -14.42
N ASP A 244 -2.12 -3.36 -15.06
CA ASP A 244 -1.53 -2.78 -16.28
C ASP A 244 -0.08 -2.32 -16.01
N VAL A 245 0.15 -1.60 -14.91
CA VAL A 245 1.48 -1.14 -14.50
C VAL A 245 2.42 -2.31 -14.26
N LEU A 246 1.97 -3.36 -13.57
CA LEU A 246 2.76 -4.58 -13.35
C LEU A 246 3.16 -5.22 -14.69
N SER A 247 2.23 -5.31 -15.64
CA SER A 247 2.49 -5.84 -16.99
C SER A 247 3.54 -5.00 -17.72
N LEU A 248 3.41 -3.67 -17.70
CA LEU A 248 4.35 -2.75 -18.34
C LEU A 248 5.76 -2.87 -17.74
N LEU A 249 5.87 -2.90 -16.41
CA LEU A 249 7.15 -3.05 -15.73
C LEU A 249 7.83 -4.39 -16.03
N LEU A 250 7.04 -5.45 -16.25
CA LEU A 250 7.58 -6.75 -16.65
C LEU A 250 8.20 -6.69 -18.05
N THR A 251 7.55 -6.01 -19.01
CA THR A 251 8.11 -5.75 -20.35
C THR A 251 9.39 -4.91 -20.27
N VAL A 252 9.41 -3.86 -19.44
CA VAL A 252 10.62 -3.04 -19.24
C VAL A 252 11.75 -3.88 -18.64
N LYS A 253 11.46 -4.79 -17.71
CA LYS A 253 12.46 -5.68 -17.09
C LYS A 253 13.15 -6.60 -18.09
N GLU A 254 12.42 -7.08 -19.09
CA GLU A 254 12.96 -7.92 -20.16
C GLU A 254 13.99 -7.15 -21.00
N SER A 255 13.78 -5.85 -21.18
CA SER A 255 14.69 -4.96 -21.91
C SER A 255 15.85 -4.44 -21.04
N TYR A 256 15.61 -4.21 -19.74
CA TYR A 256 16.56 -3.60 -18.81
C TYR A 256 16.58 -4.34 -17.46
N PRO A 257 17.34 -5.43 -17.31
CA PRO A 257 17.26 -6.29 -16.13
C PRO A 257 18.02 -5.71 -14.91
N THR A 258 17.49 -4.65 -14.29
CA THR A 258 18.11 -4.01 -13.12
C THR A 258 17.40 -4.37 -11.81
N LYS A 259 18.13 -4.34 -10.68
CA LYS A 259 17.56 -4.56 -9.33
C LYS A 259 16.43 -3.59 -8.97
N PRO A 260 16.51 -2.28 -9.28
CA PRO A 260 15.41 -1.35 -9.01
C PRO A 260 14.09 -1.73 -9.67
N ILE A 261 14.09 -2.34 -10.86
CA ILE A 261 12.84 -2.79 -11.51
C ILE A 261 12.26 -4.00 -10.76
N THR A 262 13.09 -4.93 -10.28
CA THR A 262 12.64 -6.04 -9.43
C THR A 262 11.95 -5.54 -8.16
N ASP A 263 12.50 -4.50 -7.50
CA ASP A 263 11.86 -3.88 -6.34
C ASP A 263 10.51 -3.25 -6.69
N LEU A 264 10.39 -2.60 -7.85
CA LEU A 264 9.13 -2.01 -8.33
C LEU A 264 8.06 -3.07 -8.62
N LEU A 265 8.44 -4.21 -9.20
CA LEU A 265 7.53 -5.35 -9.40
C LEU A 265 6.98 -5.87 -8.06
N ALA A 266 7.84 -5.99 -7.05
CA ALA A 266 7.41 -6.37 -5.71
C ALA A 266 6.46 -5.33 -5.08
N PHE A 267 6.72 -4.04 -5.28
CA PHE A 267 5.83 -2.96 -4.83
C PHE A 267 4.44 -3.04 -5.47
N GLN A 268 4.35 -3.30 -6.78
CA GLN A 268 3.05 -3.45 -7.45
C GLN A 268 2.23 -4.60 -6.85
N LEU A 269 2.86 -5.76 -6.61
CA LEU A 269 2.21 -6.90 -5.99
C LEU A 269 1.73 -6.57 -4.56
N ASP A 270 2.54 -5.85 -3.78
CA ASP A 270 2.17 -5.44 -2.42
C ASP A 270 1.02 -4.41 -2.42
N ILE A 271 1.01 -3.46 -3.36
CA ILE A 271 -0.08 -2.49 -3.53
C ILE A 271 -1.39 -3.19 -3.85
N ILE A 272 -1.39 -4.11 -4.82
CA ILE A 272 -2.58 -4.91 -5.18
C ILE A 272 -3.07 -5.70 -3.96
N PHE A 273 -2.14 -6.33 -3.24
CA PHE A 273 -2.46 -7.10 -2.04
C PHE A 273 -3.05 -6.23 -0.92
N ARG A 274 -2.47 -5.06 -0.61
CA ARG A 274 -2.97 -4.16 0.43
C ARG A 274 -4.34 -3.58 0.08
N HIS A 275 -4.55 -3.24 -1.19
CA HIS A 275 -5.87 -2.83 -1.68
C HIS A 275 -6.88 -3.96 -1.46
N PHE A 276 -6.53 -5.19 -1.87
CA PHE A 276 -7.35 -6.39 -1.62
C PHE A 276 -7.65 -6.60 -0.13
N GLN A 277 -6.69 -6.39 0.78
CA GLN A 277 -6.93 -6.57 2.21
C GLN A 277 -8.03 -5.65 2.74
N THR A 278 -8.22 -4.49 2.12
CA THR A 278 -9.25 -3.53 2.50
C THR A 278 -10.57 -3.76 1.76
N THR A 279 -10.55 -3.92 0.44
CA THR A 279 -11.79 -4.03 -0.38
C THR A 279 -12.33 -5.45 -0.49
N GLY A 280 -11.53 -6.46 -0.14
CA GLY A 280 -11.96 -7.84 -0.03
C GLY A 280 -12.47 -8.44 -1.34
N TYR A 281 -13.74 -8.80 -1.37
CA TYR A 281 -14.33 -9.57 -2.49
C TYR A 281 -14.43 -8.77 -3.79
N GLU A 282 -14.72 -7.46 -3.70
CA GLU A 282 -14.83 -6.62 -4.89
C GLU A 282 -13.52 -6.64 -5.70
N CYS A 283 -12.38 -6.61 -5.01
CA CYS A 283 -11.08 -6.75 -5.64
C CYS A 283 -10.88 -8.12 -6.30
N VAL A 284 -11.40 -9.22 -5.75
CA VAL A 284 -11.34 -10.55 -6.41
C VAL A 284 -12.06 -10.51 -7.76
N VAL A 285 -13.28 -9.96 -7.79
CA VAL A 285 -14.05 -9.85 -9.03
C VAL A 285 -13.29 -9.02 -10.06
N GLN A 286 -12.68 -7.91 -9.64
CA GLN A 286 -11.85 -7.10 -10.53
C GLN A 286 -10.62 -7.88 -11.02
N LEU A 287 -9.86 -8.54 -10.13
CA LEU A 287 -8.67 -9.32 -10.46
C LEU A 287 -8.96 -10.49 -11.41
N THR A 288 -10.11 -11.15 -11.28
CA THR A 288 -10.49 -12.25 -12.20
C THR A 288 -10.73 -11.79 -13.63
N ARG A 289 -10.92 -10.48 -13.84
CA ARG A 289 -11.08 -9.86 -15.16
C ARG A 289 -9.76 -9.32 -15.72
N THR A 290 -8.64 -9.57 -15.05
CA THR A 290 -7.32 -9.12 -15.49
C THR A 290 -6.38 -10.30 -15.78
N THR A 291 -5.17 -10.00 -16.24
CA THR A 291 -4.10 -10.97 -16.53
C THR A 291 -3.23 -11.30 -15.33
N ILE A 292 -3.61 -10.91 -14.11
CA ILE A 292 -2.75 -11.01 -12.91
C ILE A 292 -2.18 -12.41 -12.67
N PHE A 293 -2.96 -13.47 -12.85
CA PHE A 293 -2.48 -14.83 -12.66
C PHE A 293 -1.43 -15.22 -13.70
N GLY A 294 -1.62 -14.82 -14.95
CA GLY A 294 -0.63 -15.01 -16.02
C GLY A 294 0.67 -14.26 -15.72
N LEU A 295 0.56 -13.01 -15.25
CA LEU A 295 1.73 -12.21 -14.87
C LEU A 295 2.50 -12.82 -13.70
N VAL A 296 1.81 -13.37 -12.68
CA VAL A 296 2.48 -14.04 -11.55
C VAL A 296 3.20 -15.31 -12.02
N VAL A 297 2.61 -16.09 -12.92
CA VAL A 297 3.28 -17.25 -13.51
C VAL A 297 4.52 -16.83 -14.30
N GLN A 298 4.40 -15.79 -15.13
CA GLN A 298 5.53 -15.25 -15.89
C GLN A 298 6.65 -14.75 -14.96
N LEU A 299 6.30 -14.05 -13.87
CA LEU A 299 7.27 -13.62 -12.86
C LEU A 299 8.00 -14.81 -12.23
N ALA A 300 7.27 -15.87 -11.86
CA ALA A 300 7.85 -17.08 -11.28
C ALA A 300 8.77 -17.85 -12.24
N GLN A 301 8.49 -17.79 -13.54
CA GLN A 301 9.30 -18.43 -14.59
C GLN A 301 10.50 -17.58 -15.04
N SER A 302 10.41 -16.26 -14.87
CA SER A 302 11.50 -15.34 -15.21
C SER A 302 12.65 -15.41 -14.20
N ASN A 303 13.76 -14.73 -14.50
CA ASN A 303 14.89 -14.56 -13.57
C ASN A 303 14.50 -13.85 -12.25
N CYS A 304 13.29 -13.28 -12.14
CA CYS A 304 12.74 -12.71 -10.91
C CYS A 304 12.13 -13.75 -9.98
N GLY A 305 11.90 -14.99 -10.43
CA GLY A 305 11.27 -16.06 -9.65
C GLY A 305 12.08 -16.53 -8.43
N SER A 306 13.36 -16.18 -8.36
CA SER A 306 14.23 -16.43 -7.20
C SER A 306 14.31 -15.25 -6.23
N ASP A 307 13.76 -14.08 -6.58
CA ASP A 307 13.77 -12.91 -5.69
C ASP A 307 12.78 -13.13 -4.54
N HIS A 308 13.30 -13.17 -3.31
CA HIS A 308 12.50 -13.43 -2.12
C HIS A 308 11.32 -12.46 -1.95
N ARG A 309 11.46 -11.18 -2.34
CA ARG A 309 10.37 -10.19 -2.21
C ARG A 309 9.25 -10.49 -3.19
N ILE A 310 9.59 -10.80 -4.43
CA ILE A 310 8.59 -11.16 -5.45
C ILE A 310 7.90 -12.47 -5.09
N VAL A 311 8.66 -13.49 -4.67
CA VAL A 311 8.09 -14.79 -4.23
C VAL A 311 7.16 -14.59 -3.05
N ALA A 312 7.57 -13.83 -2.03
CA ALA A 312 6.75 -13.56 -0.85
C ALA A 312 5.48 -12.77 -1.20
N ALA A 313 5.59 -11.71 -2.00
CA ALA A 313 4.46 -10.88 -2.42
C ALA A 313 3.47 -11.67 -3.30
N SER A 314 3.98 -12.42 -4.28
CA SER A 314 3.19 -13.28 -5.16
C SER A 314 2.48 -14.38 -4.39
N THR A 315 3.19 -15.06 -3.49
CA THR A 315 2.61 -16.14 -2.65
C THR A 315 1.53 -15.58 -1.74
N ARG A 316 1.75 -14.43 -1.10
CA ARG A 316 0.74 -13.75 -0.29
C ARG A 316 -0.49 -13.40 -1.11
N LEU A 317 -0.31 -12.79 -2.28
CA LEU A 317 -1.41 -12.41 -3.16
C LEU A 317 -2.20 -13.66 -3.61
N LEU A 318 -1.52 -14.65 -4.19
CA LEU A 318 -2.15 -15.88 -4.68
C LEU A 318 -2.84 -16.64 -3.56
N ARG A 319 -2.19 -16.88 -2.42
CA ARG A 319 -2.81 -17.57 -1.28
C ARG A 319 -4.09 -16.85 -0.88
N THR A 320 -4.06 -15.53 -0.80
CA THR A 320 -5.22 -14.79 -0.28
C THR A 320 -6.35 -14.70 -1.30
N VAL A 321 -6.03 -14.46 -2.59
CA VAL A 321 -7.01 -14.43 -3.67
C VAL A 321 -7.58 -15.81 -3.96
N LEU A 322 -6.74 -16.85 -4.11
CA LEU A 322 -7.17 -18.22 -4.40
C LEU A 322 -7.90 -18.87 -3.23
N CYS A 323 -7.48 -18.63 -1.97
CA CYS A 323 -8.25 -19.13 -0.83
C CYS A 323 -9.65 -18.52 -0.85
N ARG A 324 -9.81 -17.21 -1.07
CA ARG A 324 -11.15 -16.61 -1.15
C ARG A 324 -11.91 -17.08 -2.39
N PHE A 325 -11.29 -17.10 -3.57
CA PHE A 325 -11.96 -17.53 -4.80
C PHE A 325 -12.36 -19.01 -4.78
N GLY A 326 -11.47 -19.91 -4.34
CA GLY A 326 -11.77 -21.35 -4.25
C GLY A 326 -12.85 -21.67 -3.23
N VAL A 327 -12.86 -20.94 -2.11
CA VAL A 327 -13.93 -20.96 -1.11
C VAL A 327 -15.27 -20.54 -1.73
N TYR A 328 -15.32 -19.38 -2.37
CA TYR A 328 -16.60 -18.82 -2.83
C TYR A 328 -17.06 -19.43 -4.14
N ARG A 329 -16.18 -19.97 -4.99
CA ARG A 329 -16.57 -20.81 -6.13
C ARG A 329 -17.35 -22.02 -5.63
N SER A 330 -16.95 -22.60 -4.51
CA SER A 330 -17.66 -23.74 -3.92
C SER A 330 -19.03 -23.32 -3.39
N ILE A 331 -19.12 -22.19 -2.69
CA ILE A 331 -20.40 -21.63 -2.20
C ILE A 331 -21.30 -21.21 -3.37
N LEU A 332 -20.77 -20.53 -4.39
CA LEU A 332 -21.50 -20.10 -5.56
C LEU A 332 -21.93 -21.29 -6.42
N LEU A 333 -21.10 -22.33 -6.57
CA LEU A 333 -21.51 -23.57 -7.23
C LEU A 333 -22.59 -24.31 -6.43
N ALA A 334 -22.49 -24.34 -5.10
CA ALA A 334 -23.52 -24.92 -4.24
C ALA A 334 -24.84 -24.13 -4.32
N MET A 335 -24.78 -22.80 -4.32
CA MET A 335 -25.94 -21.93 -4.54
C MET A 335 -26.52 -22.11 -5.94
N LEU A 336 -25.69 -22.20 -6.97
CA LEU A 336 -26.13 -22.42 -8.35
C LEU A 336 -26.72 -23.81 -8.56
N HIS A 337 -26.21 -24.83 -7.85
CA HIS A 337 -26.78 -26.17 -7.80
C HIS A 337 -28.14 -26.15 -7.12
N ARG A 338 -28.27 -25.48 -5.97
CA ARG A 338 -29.56 -25.30 -5.28
C ARG A 338 -30.57 -24.51 -6.09
N ILE A 339 -30.15 -23.48 -6.81
CA ILE A 339 -31.03 -22.73 -7.72
C ILE A 339 -31.50 -23.63 -8.87
N LYS A 340 -30.60 -24.45 -9.45
CA LYS A 340 -30.97 -25.44 -10.48
C LYS A 340 -31.90 -26.52 -9.95
N GLU A 341 -31.68 -27.02 -8.73
CA GLU A 341 -32.59 -27.95 -8.07
C GLU A 341 -33.95 -27.30 -7.78
N SER A 342 -33.98 -26.05 -7.29
CA SER A 342 -35.22 -25.32 -7.05
C SER A 342 -36.00 -25.01 -8.33
N ASN A 343 -35.31 -24.76 -9.44
CA ASN A 343 -35.93 -24.57 -10.75
C ASN A 343 -36.27 -25.89 -11.47
N MET A 344 -35.82 -27.05 -10.96
CA MET A 344 -36.28 -28.37 -11.38
C MET A 344 -37.43 -28.91 -10.53
N ILE A 345 -37.86 -28.19 -9.49
CA ILE A 345 -39.06 -28.54 -8.74
C ILE A 345 -40.24 -27.84 -9.40
N ASP A 346 -40.66 -28.42 -10.52
CA ASP A 346 -42.05 -28.35 -10.94
C ASP A 346 -42.63 -29.77 -10.95
N TYR A 347 -43.55 -29.98 -10.00
CA TYR A 347 -44.49 -31.09 -9.83
C TYR A 347 -44.03 -32.52 -10.16
N LYS A 348 -43.54 -33.24 -9.14
CA LYS A 348 -44.11 -34.56 -8.82
C LYS A 348 -43.86 -34.97 -7.38
N LYS A 349 -44.99 -35.15 -6.68
CA LYS A 349 -45.18 -35.77 -5.36
C LYS A 349 -44.10 -36.82 -5.02
N THR A 350 -43.32 -36.58 -3.97
CA THR A 350 -42.86 -37.63 -3.06
C THR A 350 -42.37 -37.03 -1.75
N GLY A 351 -43.08 -37.38 -0.67
CA GLY A 351 -42.61 -37.76 0.67
C GLY A 351 -41.56 -36.93 1.44
N PRO A 352 -41.57 -36.98 2.78
CA PRO A 352 -40.59 -36.31 3.61
C PRO A 352 -39.25 -37.07 3.51
N VAL A 353 -38.33 -36.55 2.70
CA VAL A 353 -36.95 -37.03 2.67
C VAL A 353 -36.15 -36.24 3.70
N ASN A 354 -35.81 -36.89 4.81
CA ASN A 354 -34.80 -36.43 5.76
C ASN A 354 -33.42 -36.50 5.09
N HIS A 355 -33.01 -35.42 4.42
CA HIS A 355 -31.60 -35.21 4.06
C HIS A 355 -30.95 -34.36 5.15
N GLY A 356 -30.33 -35.05 6.11
CA GLY A 356 -29.32 -34.44 6.97
C GLY A 356 -28.18 -33.94 6.10
N ASN A 357 -28.21 -32.67 5.74
CA ASN A 357 -27.09 -31.99 5.12
C ASN A 357 -25.89 -32.16 6.07
N CYS A 358 -24.89 -32.94 5.70
CA CYS A 358 -23.60 -32.95 6.41
C CYS A 358 -22.71 -31.91 5.72
N LEU A 359 -22.20 -30.93 6.48
CA LEU A 359 -21.11 -30.07 6.01
C LEU A 359 -19.86 -30.93 5.89
N ALA A 360 -19.62 -31.45 4.70
CA ALA A 360 -18.41 -32.16 4.34
C ALA A 360 -17.81 -31.51 3.09
N GLY A 361 -16.49 -31.54 2.95
CA GLY A 361 -15.82 -31.03 1.76
C GLY A 361 -15.50 -29.53 1.81
N PRO A 362 -15.68 -28.77 0.71
CA PRO A 362 -15.18 -27.40 0.57
C PRO A 362 -15.72 -26.39 1.60
N GLU A 363 -16.97 -26.52 2.03
CA GLU A 363 -17.63 -25.60 2.96
C GLU A 363 -17.02 -25.69 4.37
N LEU A 364 -16.73 -26.90 4.86
CA LEU A 364 -16.08 -27.08 6.15
C LEU A 364 -14.62 -26.61 6.13
N ARG A 365 -13.93 -26.76 4.99
CA ARG A 365 -12.58 -26.21 4.78
C ARG A 365 -12.58 -24.68 4.80
N PHE A 366 -13.60 -24.04 4.21
CA PHE A 366 -13.79 -22.59 4.29
C PHE A 366 -13.92 -22.11 5.72
N LEU A 367 -14.86 -22.68 6.46
CA LEU A 367 -15.11 -22.28 7.84
C LEU A 367 -13.88 -22.48 8.70
N SER A 368 -13.13 -23.56 8.47
CA SER A 368 -11.87 -23.80 9.15
C SER A 368 -10.87 -22.69 8.84
N HIS A 369 -10.73 -22.30 7.58
CA HIS A 369 -9.80 -21.23 7.21
C HIS A 369 -10.17 -19.87 7.83
N VAL A 370 -11.45 -19.49 7.80
CA VAL A 370 -11.93 -18.23 8.38
C VAL A 370 -11.70 -18.22 9.88
N VAL A 371 -12.15 -19.27 10.57
CA VAL A 371 -11.98 -19.40 12.02
C VAL A 371 -10.50 -19.40 12.39
N THR A 372 -9.63 -20.12 11.66
CA THR A 372 -8.19 -20.13 11.91
C THR A 372 -7.59 -18.74 11.80
N GLY A 373 -7.93 -17.99 10.74
CA GLY A 373 -7.45 -16.61 10.56
C GLY A 373 -7.88 -15.68 11.70
N GLN A 374 -9.13 -15.81 12.16
CA GLN A 374 -9.66 -15.01 13.26
C GLN A 374 -9.04 -15.38 14.61
N LEU A 375 -8.81 -16.68 14.86
CA LEU A 375 -8.10 -17.13 16.05
C LEU A 375 -6.66 -16.60 16.10
N VAL A 376 -5.96 -16.53 14.96
CA VAL A 376 -4.62 -15.93 14.91
C VAL A 376 -4.65 -14.43 15.25
N GLN A 377 -5.62 -13.68 14.73
CA GLN A 377 -5.79 -12.26 15.05
C GLN A 377 -6.12 -12.04 16.54
N LEU A 378 -7.00 -12.88 17.09
CA LEU A 378 -7.36 -12.87 18.50
C LEU A 378 -6.14 -13.10 19.41
N ILE A 379 -5.24 -14.01 19.04
CA ILE A 379 -4.00 -14.24 19.78
C ILE A 379 -3.14 -12.97 19.77
N GLY A 380 -2.94 -12.35 18.61
CA GLY A 380 -2.18 -11.10 18.49
C GLY A 380 -2.73 -10.00 19.39
N TYR A 381 -4.05 -9.78 19.35
CA TYR A 381 -4.73 -8.80 20.20
C TYR A 381 -4.62 -9.12 21.70
N SER A 382 -4.65 -10.39 22.07
CA SER A 382 -4.62 -10.82 23.46
C SER A 382 -3.21 -10.73 24.08
N VAL A 383 -2.17 -10.90 23.26
CA VAL A 383 -0.77 -10.62 23.63
C VAL A 383 -0.60 -9.13 23.93
N GLU A 384 -1.10 -8.25 23.05
CA GLU A 384 -0.98 -6.79 23.20
C GLU A 384 -1.67 -6.26 24.47
N ARG A 385 -2.79 -6.87 24.88
CA ARG A 385 -3.53 -6.48 26.10
C ARG A 385 -3.00 -7.10 27.39
N GLY A 386 -1.88 -7.83 27.33
CA GLY A 386 -1.26 -8.42 28.52
C GLY A 386 -2.08 -9.55 29.14
N TYR A 387 -3.04 -10.12 28.41
CA TYR A 387 -3.76 -11.32 28.85
C TYR A 387 -2.83 -12.55 28.88
N PHE A 388 -1.69 -12.47 28.20
CA PHE A 388 -0.61 -13.45 28.28
C PHE A 388 0.62 -12.81 28.93
N ARG A 389 1.06 -13.34 30.07
CA ARG A 389 2.36 -12.99 30.66
C ARG A 389 3.42 -13.95 30.14
N CYS A 390 4.25 -13.49 29.20
CA CYS A 390 5.53 -14.14 28.95
C CYS A 390 6.46 -13.82 30.12
N SER A 391 6.88 -14.83 30.88
CA SER A 391 8.02 -14.70 31.78
C SER A 391 9.26 -14.37 30.94
N SER A 392 9.87 -13.21 31.19
CA SER A 392 10.93 -12.65 30.34
C SER A 392 12.31 -13.31 30.53
N SER A 393 12.46 -14.28 31.43
CA SER A 393 13.78 -14.83 31.76
C SER A 393 14.07 -16.21 31.18
N ASP A 394 13.06 -16.91 30.65
CA ASP A 394 13.25 -18.22 30.00
C ASP A 394 12.16 -18.43 28.96
N HIS A 395 12.50 -18.34 27.66
CA HIS A 395 11.54 -18.58 26.55
C HIS A 395 11.01 -20.03 26.50
N SER A 396 11.41 -20.87 27.45
CA SER A 396 11.05 -22.27 27.57
C SER A 396 9.76 -22.52 28.37
N HIS A 397 9.35 -21.61 29.27
CA HIS A 397 8.21 -21.86 30.16
C HIS A 397 7.36 -20.62 30.44
N ILE A 398 6.27 -20.49 29.69
CA ILE A 398 5.15 -19.60 30.05
C ILE A 398 4.31 -20.33 31.12
N THR A 399 4.31 -19.84 32.36
CA THR A 399 3.37 -20.29 33.40
C THR A 399 2.00 -19.70 33.11
N LEU A 400 1.08 -20.54 32.68
CA LEU A 400 -0.28 -20.15 32.31
C LEU A 400 -1.13 -19.97 33.57
N GLY A 401 -1.89 -18.86 33.62
CA GLY A 401 -3.08 -18.80 34.47
C GLY A 401 -4.12 -19.83 34.02
N GLN A 402 -5.14 -20.09 34.83
CA GLN A 402 -6.21 -21.03 34.47
C GLN A 402 -6.73 -20.77 33.04
N PRO A 403 -7.02 -21.82 32.25
CA PRO A 403 -7.46 -21.67 30.87
C PRO A 403 -8.74 -20.86 30.80
N ARG A 404 -8.63 -19.58 30.39
CA ARG A 404 -9.79 -18.75 30.07
C ARG A 404 -10.47 -19.30 28.82
N LYS A 405 -11.79 -19.45 28.90
CA LYS A 405 -12.61 -19.98 27.80
C LYS A 405 -13.10 -18.80 26.97
N VAL A 406 -12.34 -18.46 25.94
CA VAL A 406 -12.71 -17.40 25.00
C VAL A 406 -13.61 -17.98 23.92
N PHE A 407 -14.73 -17.32 23.63
CA PHE A 407 -15.59 -17.68 22.53
C PHE A 407 -15.35 -16.75 21.35
N LEU A 408 -15.10 -17.34 20.19
CA LEU A 408 -15.20 -16.64 18.93
C LEU A 408 -16.60 -16.85 18.35
N PHE A 409 -17.39 -15.79 18.30
CA PHE A 409 -18.70 -15.75 17.65
C PHE A 409 -18.59 -15.06 16.30
N LEU A 410 -18.86 -15.78 15.22
CA LEU A 410 -18.90 -15.20 13.88
C LEU A 410 -20.34 -14.75 13.58
N ASP A 411 -20.61 -13.46 13.72
CA ASP A 411 -21.90 -12.85 13.44
C ASP A 411 -21.95 -12.39 11.99
N TYR A 412 -23.01 -12.74 11.25
CA TYR A 412 -23.20 -12.27 9.88
C TYR A 412 -24.13 -11.06 9.91
N ALA A 413 -23.68 -9.93 9.36
CA ALA A 413 -24.40 -8.66 9.48
C ALA A 413 -25.83 -8.75 8.89
N HIS A 414 -26.81 -8.16 9.58
CA HIS A 414 -28.18 -8.04 9.11
C HIS A 414 -28.27 -7.16 7.85
N GLU A 415 -29.24 -7.40 6.98
CA GLU A 415 -29.48 -6.57 5.78
C GLU A 415 -29.72 -5.07 6.07
N GLU A 416 -30.04 -4.71 7.31
CA GLU A 416 -30.23 -3.32 7.74
C GLU A 416 -28.90 -2.65 8.17
N ASP A 417 -27.85 -3.41 8.47
CA ASP A 417 -26.51 -2.92 8.86
C ASP A 417 -25.55 -2.71 7.67
N LYS A 418 -26.11 -2.46 6.47
CA LYS A 418 -25.41 -2.26 5.17
C LYS A 418 -24.32 -1.18 5.15
N ILE A 419 -24.12 -0.45 6.25
CA ILE A 419 -23.08 0.58 6.37
C ILE A 419 -21.71 -0.05 6.71
N THR A 420 -21.65 -1.27 7.25
CA THR A 420 -20.37 -1.94 7.54
C THR A 420 -19.96 -2.87 6.41
N GLN A 421 -18.82 -2.58 5.75
CA GLN A 421 -18.29 -3.28 4.57
C GLN A 421 -17.80 -4.72 4.84
N ASN A 422 -18.07 -5.31 6.01
CA ASN A 422 -17.67 -6.66 6.36
C ASN A 422 -18.92 -7.50 6.70
N PRO A 423 -19.29 -8.49 5.86
CA PRO A 423 -20.48 -9.30 6.10
C PRO A 423 -20.33 -10.25 7.29
N VAL A 424 -19.13 -10.38 7.87
CA VAL A 424 -18.84 -11.19 9.05
C VAL A 424 -18.12 -10.35 10.08
N VAL A 425 -18.75 -10.09 11.22
CA VAL A 425 -18.15 -9.39 12.35
C VAL A 425 -17.81 -10.44 13.42
N PRO A 426 -16.52 -10.80 13.58
CA PRO A 426 -16.10 -11.68 14.65
C PRO A 426 -16.27 -10.93 15.99
N LYS A 427 -17.12 -11.44 16.86
CA LYS A 427 -17.26 -10.99 18.24
C LYS A 427 -16.52 -11.97 19.13
N VAL A 428 -15.52 -11.45 19.82
CA VAL A 428 -14.76 -12.21 20.82
C VAL A 428 -15.46 -11.97 22.15
N MET A 429 -15.94 -13.04 22.77
CA MET A 429 -16.57 -13.00 24.09
C MET A 429 -15.66 -13.71 25.07
N ASP A 430 -15.16 -12.98 26.07
CA ASP A 430 -14.39 -13.55 27.17
C ASP A 430 -15.36 -13.93 28.30
N PHE A 431 -15.32 -15.19 28.73
CA PHE A 431 -16.12 -15.68 29.83
C PHE A 431 -15.20 -16.17 30.95
N GLU A 432 -15.39 -15.64 32.15
CA GLU A 432 -14.68 -16.11 33.34
C GLU A 432 -15.18 -17.49 33.78
N ASP A 433 -16.46 -17.80 33.55
CA ASP A 433 -17.06 -19.10 33.83
C ASP A 433 -18.05 -19.52 32.71
N PHE A 434 -17.74 -20.66 32.08
CA PHE A 434 -18.49 -21.25 30.96
C PHE A 434 -19.78 -21.95 31.41
N ASP A 435 -19.88 -22.30 32.69
CA ASP A 435 -21.03 -23.04 33.20
C ASP A 435 -22.26 -22.13 33.42
N THR A 436 -22.09 -20.81 33.35
CA THR A 436 -23.19 -19.85 33.41
C THR A 436 -23.94 -19.76 32.06
N LYS A 437 -24.83 -20.73 31.82
CA LYS A 437 -25.80 -20.76 30.70
C LYS A 437 -26.51 -19.42 30.45
N ALA A 438 -26.66 -18.59 31.48
CA ALA A 438 -27.27 -17.27 31.42
C ALA A 438 -26.51 -16.30 30.49
N THR A 439 -25.17 -16.31 30.52
CA THR A 439 -24.34 -15.33 29.79
C THR A 439 -24.28 -15.66 28.29
N LEU A 440 -24.20 -16.96 27.95
CA LEU A 440 -24.29 -17.45 26.58
C LEU A 440 -25.69 -17.21 25.98
N ARG A 441 -26.76 -17.52 26.72
CA ARG A 441 -28.14 -17.24 26.28
C ARG A 441 -28.41 -15.75 26.11
N LYS A 442 -27.82 -14.88 26.93
CA LYS A 442 -27.94 -13.42 26.77
C LYS A 442 -27.27 -12.94 25.48
N SER A 443 -26.12 -13.51 25.14
CA SER A 443 -25.32 -13.06 24.00
C SER A 443 -25.78 -13.67 22.68
N ALA A 444 -26.45 -14.83 22.72
CA ALA A 444 -26.97 -15.51 21.54
C ALA A 444 -28.28 -16.25 21.85
N PRO A 445 -29.40 -15.51 22.03
CA PRO A 445 -30.67 -16.04 22.55
C PRO A 445 -31.36 -17.05 21.64
N ASN A 446 -31.02 -17.06 20.35
CA ASN A 446 -31.67 -17.91 19.34
C ASN A 446 -31.10 -19.32 19.26
N ILE A 447 -30.00 -19.61 19.96
CA ILE A 447 -29.36 -20.94 19.92
C ILE A 447 -30.01 -21.85 20.96
N LYS A 448 -30.55 -22.97 20.48
CA LYS A 448 -31.04 -24.05 21.34
C LYS A 448 -29.90 -25.02 21.66
N PHE A 449 -29.31 -24.88 22.85
CA PHE A 449 -28.32 -25.84 23.35
C PHE A 449 -29.01 -27.16 23.71
N THR A 450 -29.00 -28.11 22.78
CA THR A 450 -29.67 -29.41 22.91
C THR A 450 -28.88 -30.37 23.81
N LYS A 451 -29.49 -31.50 24.18
CA LYS A 451 -28.80 -32.57 24.92
C LYS A 451 -27.65 -33.15 24.09
N GLU A 452 -27.82 -33.21 22.77
CA GLU A 452 -26.84 -33.68 21.80
C GLU A 452 -25.63 -32.76 21.74
N TRP A 453 -25.84 -31.44 21.80
CA TRP A 453 -24.75 -30.47 21.90
C TRP A 453 -23.93 -30.69 23.17
N HIS A 454 -24.59 -30.81 24.33
CA HIS A 454 -23.91 -31.08 25.60
C HIS A 454 -23.14 -32.40 25.59
N ALA A 455 -23.71 -33.46 25.00
CA ALA A 455 -23.05 -34.76 24.86
C ALA A 455 -21.84 -34.71 23.92
N ALA A 456 -21.90 -33.93 22.84
CA ALA A 456 -20.79 -33.74 21.93
C ALA A 456 -19.64 -32.98 22.60
N TRP A 457 -19.95 -31.94 23.37
CA TRP A 457 -18.96 -31.16 24.10
C TRP A 457 -18.35 -31.90 25.29
N SER A 458 -19.12 -32.67 26.06
CA SER A 458 -18.58 -33.45 27.18
C SER A 458 -17.61 -34.56 26.74
N ARG A 459 -17.76 -35.05 25.51
CA ARG A 459 -16.85 -36.03 24.88
C ARG A 459 -15.69 -35.38 24.13
N SER A 460 -15.70 -34.06 23.98
CA SER A 460 -14.68 -33.32 23.24
C SER A 460 -13.45 -33.08 24.11
N VAL A 461 -12.68 -34.15 24.32
CA VAL A 461 -11.38 -34.08 24.98
C VAL A 461 -10.31 -33.87 23.92
N TRP A 462 -9.44 -32.89 24.17
CA TRP A 462 -8.22 -32.71 23.39
C TRP A 462 -7.13 -33.61 23.96
N PRO A 463 -6.40 -34.36 23.12
CA PRO A 463 -5.32 -35.20 23.62
C PRO A 463 -4.27 -34.30 24.30
N PRO A 464 -3.77 -34.69 25.48
CA PRO A 464 -2.72 -33.92 26.15
C PRO A 464 -1.51 -33.82 25.21
N SER A 465 -1.02 -32.60 25.03
CA SER A 465 0.14 -32.29 24.19
C SER A 465 0.95 -31.22 24.88
N SER A 466 2.26 -31.44 25.03
CA SER A 466 3.19 -30.45 25.60
C SER A 466 3.27 -29.17 24.78
N PHE A 467 2.79 -29.19 23.53
CA PHE A 467 2.79 -28.03 22.63
C PHE A 467 1.43 -27.34 22.54
N LEU A 468 0.38 -27.91 23.13
CA LEU A 468 -0.95 -27.30 23.13
C LEU A 468 -0.96 -26.16 24.14
N GLY A 469 -0.98 -24.92 23.64
CA GLY A 469 -1.08 -23.74 24.49
C GLY A 469 -2.52 -23.51 24.96
N TYR A 470 -3.47 -23.49 24.03
CA TYR A 470 -4.86 -23.12 24.33
C TYR A 470 -5.87 -23.95 23.55
N VAL A 471 -7.04 -24.13 24.16
CA VAL A 471 -8.23 -24.67 23.52
C VAL A 471 -9.31 -23.60 23.57
N VAL A 472 -9.68 -23.08 22.40
CA VAL A 472 -10.64 -22.00 22.24
C VAL A 472 -11.95 -22.57 21.70
N PRO A 473 -13.05 -22.48 22.46
CA PRO A 473 -14.38 -22.72 21.93
C PRO A 473 -14.69 -21.80 20.75
N VAL A 474 -15.05 -22.38 19.61
CA VAL A 474 -15.46 -21.64 18.42
C VAL A 474 -16.95 -21.88 18.21
N PHE A 475 -17.68 -20.79 18.01
CA PHE A 475 -19.07 -20.82 17.62
C PHE A 475 -19.26 -20.10 16.30
N VAL A 476 -19.64 -20.84 15.27
CA VAL A 476 -19.90 -20.28 13.94
C VAL A 476 -21.38 -20.33 13.65
N TYR A 477 -21.97 -19.16 13.51
CA TYR A 477 -23.34 -19.02 13.06
C TYR A 477 -23.37 -19.03 11.54
N LEU A 478 -24.14 -19.91 10.92
CA LEU A 478 -24.30 -19.97 9.47
C LEU A 478 -25.69 -19.48 9.08
N PRO A 479 -25.79 -18.55 8.12
CA PRO A 479 -27.08 -18.20 7.53
C PRO A 479 -27.52 -19.35 6.63
N SER A 480 -28.29 -20.30 7.16
CA SER A 480 -28.85 -21.39 6.36
C SER A 480 -30.21 -21.00 5.78
N GLU A 481 -31.05 -20.33 6.57
CA GLU A 481 -32.24 -19.55 6.22
C GLU A 481 -32.44 -18.52 7.36
N TRP A 482 -32.86 -17.28 7.10
CA TRP A 482 -32.92 -16.22 8.13
C TRP A 482 -33.80 -16.58 9.34
N GLU A 483 -34.79 -17.45 9.15
CA GLU A 483 -35.71 -17.92 10.19
C GLU A 483 -35.18 -19.17 10.94
N LYS A 484 -34.14 -19.84 10.42
CA LYS A 484 -33.55 -21.08 10.96
C LYS A 484 -32.03 -21.05 10.83
N PRO A 485 -31.37 -20.27 11.69
CA PRO A 485 -29.92 -20.25 11.70
C PRO A 485 -29.34 -21.61 12.06
N GLU A 486 -28.30 -22.02 11.35
CA GLU A 486 -27.52 -23.18 11.72
C GLU A 486 -26.33 -22.73 12.56
N ALA A 487 -25.98 -23.51 13.56
CA ALA A 487 -24.82 -23.22 14.39
C ALA A 487 -23.84 -24.38 14.38
N ILE A 488 -22.56 -24.10 14.22
CA ILE A 488 -21.51 -25.10 14.30
C ILE A 488 -20.56 -24.73 15.40
N THR A 489 -20.27 -25.71 16.23
CA THR A 489 -19.28 -25.59 17.28
C THR A 489 -18.00 -26.34 16.97
N ALA A 490 -16.88 -25.74 17.34
CA ALA A 490 -15.54 -26.29 17.15
C ALA A 490 -14.66 -26.04 18.37
N LEU A 491 -13.55 -26.77 18.44
CA LEU A 491 -12.41 -26.46 19.29
C LEU A 491 -11.24 -26.00 18.42
N GLY A 492 -10.78 -24.78 18.63
CA GLY A 492 -9.52 -24.28 18.11
C GLY A 492 -8.39 -24.60 19.08
N GLY A 493 -7.52 -25.54 18.75
CA GLY A 493 -6.28 -25.75 19.47
C GLY A 493 -5.17 -24.89 18.92
N ILE A 494 -4.53 -24.13 19.79
CA ILE A 494 -3.40 -23.26 19.45
C ILE A 494 -2.14 -23.94 19.96
N TYR A 495 -1.23 -24.27 19.05
CA TYR A 495 0.04 -24.89 19.36
C TYR A 495 1.21 -23.96 19.15
N TRP A 496 2.22 -24.14 19.98
CA TRP A 496 3.53 -23.53 19.79
C TRP A 496 4.33 -24.30 18.76
N ASP A 497 4.99 -23.58 17.85
CA ASP A 497 6.00 -24.19 16.99
C ASP A 497 7.12 -24.78 17.85
N LYS A 498 7.41 -26.07 17.64
CA LYS A 498 8.49 -26.81 18.31
C LYS A 498 9.85 -26.14 18.17
N ARG A 499 10.01 -25.27 17.17
CA ARG A 499 11.26 -24.56 16.87
C ARG A 499 11.45 -23.26 17.66
N GLY A 500 10.49 -22.85 18.49
CA GLY A 500 10.62 -21.64 19.32
C GLY A 500 10.55 -20.33 18.56
N ASN A 501 10.15 -20.33 17.29
CA ASN A 501 10.13 -19.15 16.41
C ASN A 501 9.01 -18.13 16.73
N GLY A 502 8.31 -18.28 17.87
CA GLY A 502 7.16 -17.45 18.22
C GLY A 502 5.95 -17.58 17.27
N GLN A 503 5.94 -18.57 16.37
CA GLN A 503 4.82 -18.83 15.47
C GLN A 503 3.82 -19.80 16.10
N PHE A 504 2.54 -19.48 15.95
CA PHE A 504 1.42 -20.29 16.41
C PHE A 504 0.86 -21.12 15.25
N GLN A 505 0.53 -22.39 15.52
CA GLN A 505 -0.27 -23.21 14.63
C GLN A 505 -1.67 -23.39 15.23
N VAL A 506 -2.70 -23.10 14.44
CA VAL A 506 -4.10 -23.24 14.87
C VAL A 506 -4.73 -24.43 14.17
N HIS A 507 -5.25 -25.37 14.96
CA HIS A 507 -5.97 -26.54 14.48
C HIS A 507 -7.42 -26.46 14.92
N ILE A 508 -8.35 -26.72 14.00
CA ILE A 508 -9.78 -26.69 14.32
C ILE A 508 -10.32 -28.11 14.27
N ARG A 509 -11.01 -28.49 15.35
CA ARG A 509 -11.80 -29.72 15.42
C ARG A 509 -13.28 -29.35 15.54
N TRP A 510 -14.04 -29.59 14.48
CA TRP A 510 -15.49 -29.41 14.50
C TRP A 510 -16.15 -30.49 15.36
N ILE A 511 -17.06 -30.07 16.25
CA ILE A 511 -17.66 -30.94 17.27
C ILE A 511 -19.11 -31.28 16.91
N HIS A 512 -19.92 -30.26 16.63
CA HIS A 512 -21.37 -30.42 16.55
C HIS A 512 -22.00 -29.34 15.69
N ARG A 513 -23.05 -29.71 14.94
CA ARG A 513 -23.92 -28.82 14.16
C ARG A 513 -25.31 -28.85 14.79
N MET A 514 -25.86 -27.68 15.08
CA MET A 514 -27.20 -27.44 15.63
C MET A 514 -28.12 -26.85 14.58
#